data_AF-A0A2V0PK54-F1
#
_entry.id   AF-A0A2V0PK54-F1
#
_cell.length_a   1.000
_cell.length_b   1.000
_cell.length_c   1.000
_cell.angle_alpha   90.00
_cell.angle_beta   90.00
_cell.angle_gamma   90.00
#
_symmetry.space_group_name_H-M   'P 1'
#
loop_
_entity.id
_entity.type
_entity.pdbx_description
1 polymer ?
#
loop_
_entity_poly.entity_id
_entity_poly.type
_entity_poly.pdbx_seq_one_letter_code
_entity_poly.pdbx_strand_id
1 'polypeptide(L)'
;MHNAHRALTASTVGGGENAQPAAGIASKMSENGSSPSPALRPWVAMQMLKIMLEKRGPAEEMEACAAPVREAVRCVLALMGEAAPIGAALELLVPFMRGAKGPAAARLALQALADILETESPVRAREVIESPQLLAELTTCLRSSNPDTAAEATRALSRILYFEECAEEYLPSDPGAVELLAERMLGGAPREGLQAVGCSVSSPHTSMALVQEASCAVADISAKFVIGTAPRLEDAAIALLWASPSAAANAAMILLCVLTERGRTHGGRRLAERGALAAGLAELSKRVAAAPPDCDGDWAKAAVVGVEVGCAAVQVLLATFGDGEQQQQQQQQQQQQQQQQQQQQQQQQQQQQQQQQEEQQQQQQEEEEGQQQQREPTTAVQAEDETVYLQRRWACAVCGKTRAVGATLRGCRGCSHLTGVRYCSQACCEAHWAKRRHRRLCEMAQSCSIWMDAMVHLSFPRE
;
A
#
# COMPACT_ATOMS: atom_id res chain seq x y z
N MET A 1 -24.60 -16.19 39.76
CA MET A 1 -25.92 -16.63 39.22
C MET A 1 -27.10 -15.81 39.75
N HIS A 2 -27.28 -15.62 41.07
CA HIS A 2 -28.42 -14.84 41.60
C HIS A 2 -28.43 -13.35 41.21
N ASN A 3 -27.26 -12.73 41.01
CA ASN A 3 -27.15 -11.31 40.62
C ASN A 3 -27.37 -11.04 39.12
N ALA A 4 -26.94 -11.93 38.22
CA ALA A 4 -27.21 -11.82 36.78
C ALA A 4 -28.70 -12.04 36.45
N HIS A 5 -29.36 -12.94 37.20
CA HIS A 5 -30.81 -13.16 37.11
C HIS A 5 -31.62 -11.96 37.65
N ARG A 6 -31.13 -11.26 38.68
CA ARG A 6 -31.70 -10.00 39.15
C ARG A 6 -31.52 -8.85 38.16
N ALA A 7 -30.38 -8.76 37.47
CA ALA A 7 -30.16 -7.72 36.46
C ALA A 7 -31.13 -7.83 35.27
N LEU A 8 -31.46 -9.06 34.85
CA LEU A 8 -32.45 -9.32 33.79
C LEU A 8 -33.91 -9.12 34.22
N THR A 9 -34.22 -9.12 35.52
CA THR A 9 -35.60 -8.99 36.04
C THR A 9 -35.91 -7.59 36.61
N ALA A 10 -34.90 -6.81 36.99
CA ALA A 10 -35.09 -5.47 37.55
C ALA A 10 -35.27 -4.36 36.48
N SER A 11 -34.82 -4.58 35.25
CA SER A 11 -34.91 -3.60 34.16
C SER A 11 -36.28 -3.54 33.47
N THR A 12 -37.26 -4.34 33.91
CA THR A 12 -38.58 -4.52 33.26
C THR A 12 -39.73 -3.80 33.96
N VAL A 13 -39.46 -2.89 34.90
CA VAL A 13 -40.50 -2.08 35.56
C VAL A 13 -40.54 -0.69 34.92
N GLY A 14 -41.08 -0.61 33.69
CA GLY A 14 -41.32 0.67 33.03
C GLY A 14 -41.49 0.58 31.52
N GLY A 15 -42.69 0.21 31.05
CA GLY A 15 -43.19 0.55 29.71
C GLY A 15 -43.25 -0.59 28.68
N GLY A 16 -44.47 -0.87 28.20
CA GLY A 16 -44.74 -1.54 26.90
C GLY A 16 -44.94 -3.06 26.94
N GLU A 17 -46.18 -3.51 26.78
CA GLU A 17 -46.65 -4.91 26.83
C GLU A 17 -46.11 -5.87 25.72
N ASN A 18 -45.00 -5.58 25.04
CA ASN A 18 -44.53 -6.41 23.90
C ASN A 18 -43.07 -6.93 23.98
N ALA A 19 -42.40 -6.86 25.14
CA ALA A 19 -41.01 -7.30 25.31
C ALA A 19 -40.80 -8.64 26.06
N GLN A 20 -41.79 -9.55 26.06
CA GLN A 20 -41.77 -10.77 26.91
C GLN A 20 -40.99 -12.04 26.47
N PRO A 21 -40.36 -12.20 25.28
CA PRO A 21 -39.82 -13.51 24.92
C PRO A 21 -38.43 -13.84 25.52
N ALA A 22 -37.59 -12.86 25.89
CA ALA A 22 -36.20 -13.15 26.30
C ALA A 22 -36.03 -13.59 27.76
N ALA A 23 -36.77 -12.98 28.70
CA ALA A 23 -36.70 -13.33 30.12
C ALA A 23 -37.30 -14.71 30.43
N GLY A 24 -38.31 -15.13 29.67
CA GLY A 24 -38.98 -16.43 29.85
C GLY A 24 -38.11 -17.63 29.49
N ILE A 25 -37.17 -17.48 28.55
CA ILE A 25 -36.29 -18.58 28.10
C ILE A 25 -35.24 -18.91 29.16
N ALA A 26 -34.63 -17.89 29.78
CA ALA A 26 -33.65 -18.09 30.85
C ALA A 26 -34.29 -18.69 32.13
N SER A 27 -35.49 -18.23 32.49
CA SER A 27 -36.21 -18.74 33.67
C SER A 27 -36.68 -20.19 33.48
N LYS A 28 -37.19 -20.56 32.29
CA LYS A 28 -37.57 -21.96 31.98
C LYS A 28 -36.40 -22.95 31.97
N MET A 29 -35.18 -22.49 31.63
CA MET A 29 -33.99 -23.35 31.70
C MET A 29 -33.53 -23.61 33.13
N SER A 30 -33.86 -22.74 34.09
CA SER A 30 -33.52 -22.92 35.51
C SER A 30 -34.48 -23.85 36.25
N GLU A 31 -35.74 -23.95 35.83
CA GLU A 31 -36.77 -24.76 36.53
C GLU A 31 -36.64 -26.27 36.28
N ASN A 32 -35.96 -26.71 35.22
CA ASN A 32 -35.88 -28.13 34.84
C ASN A 32 -34.71 -28.91 35.47
N GLY A 33 -33.97 -28.34 36.45
CA GLY A 33 -32.95 -29.03 37.25
C GLY A 33 -31.72 -29.59 36.50
N SER A 34 -31.75 -29.57 35.16
CA SER A 34 -30.70 -30.07 34.28
C SER A 34 -29.85 -28.88 33.85
N SER A 35 -28.75 -28.60 34.53
CA SER A 35 -27.84 -27.54 34.09
C SER A 35 -27.34 -27.90 32.69
N PRO A 36 -27.57 -27.06 31.66
CA PRO A 36 -27.06 -27.34 30.32
C PRO A 36 -25.54 -27.51 30.41
N SER A 37 -25.04 -28.52 29.66
CA SER A 37 -23.60 -28.78 29.54
C SER A 37 -22.88 -27.45 29.32
N PRO A 38 -21.77 -27.18 30.03
CA PRO A 38 -21.05 -25.91 29.91
C PRO A 38 -20.74 -25.55 28.45
N ALA A 39 -20.53 -26.53 27.58
CA ALA A 39 -20.30 -26.33 26.14
C ALA A 39 -21.49 -25.72 25.36
N LEU A 40 -22.74 -25.89 25.81
CA LEU A 40 -23.93 -25.37 25.12
C LEU A 40 -24.20 -23.89 25.43
N ARG A 41 -23.60 -23.33 26.47
CA ARG A 41 -23.94 -21.99 26.98
C ARG A 41 -23.57 -20.84 26.01
N PRO A 42 -22.39 -20.81 25.35
CA PRO A 42 -22.06 -19.74 24.40
C PRO A 42 -22.96 -19.79 23.18
N TRP A 43 -23.24 -21.00 22.72
CA TRP A 43 -24.10 -21.20 21.56
C TRP A 43 -25.50 -20.65 21.84
N VAL A 44 -26.09 -20.93 23.00
CA VAL A 44 -27.39 -20.36 23.38
C VAL A 44 -27.35 -18.84 23.46
N ALA A 45 -26.31 -18.25 24.08
CA ALA A 45 -26.16 -16.80 24.17
C ALA A 45 -26.02 -16.16 22.77
N MET A 46 -25.24 -16.77 21.88
CA MET A 46 -25.06 -16.31 20.50
C MET A 46 -26.34 -16.48 19.66
N GLN A 47 -27.14 -17.52 19.89
CA GLN A 47 -28.46 -17.65 19.26
C GLN A 47 -29.42 -16.57 19.75
N MET A 48 -29.40 -16.22 21.04
CA MET A 48 -30.20 -15.09 21.54
C MET A 48 -29.77 -13.78 20.88
N LEU A 49 -28.46 -13.54 20.73
CA LEU A 49 -27.94 -12.39 19.99
C LEU A 49 -28.41 -12.40 18.53
N LYS A 50 -28.33 -13.53 17.84
CA LYS A 50 -28.85 -13.69 16.48
C LYS A 50 -30.33 -13.33 16.38
N ILE A 51 -31.17 -13.89 17.25
CA ILE A 51 -32.62 -13.60 17.28
C ILE A 51 -32.87 -12.10 17.49
N MET A 52 -32.05 -11.45 18.31
CA MET A 52 -32.13 -10.00 18.52
C MET A 52 -31.71 -9.21 17.28
N LEU A 53 -30.62 -9.59 16.61
CA LEU A 53 -30.15 -8.96 15.38
C LEU A 53 -31.11 -9.16 14.19
N GLU A 54 -31.95 -10.20 14.22
CA GLU A 54 -32.98 -10.42 13.20
C GLU A 54 -34.16 -9.45 13.29
N LYS A 55 -34.40 -8.86 14.46
CA LYS A 55 -35.45 -7.86 14.68
C LYS A 55 -35.10 -6.58 13.92
N ARG A 56 -36.09 -6.04 13.20
CA ARG A 56 -35.99 -4.73 12.55
C ARG A 56 -36.52 -3.67 13.50
N GLY A 57 -35.78 -2.57 13.65
CA GLY A 57 -36.20 -1.42 14.42
C GLY A 57 -35.26 -0.22 14.20
N PRO A 58 -35.58 0.95 14.78
CA PRO A 58 -34.65 2.07 14.88
C PRO A 58 -33.34 1.62 15.55
N ALA A 59 -32.21 2.21 15.13
CA ALA A 59 -30.90 1.82 15.62
C ALA A 59 -30.77 1.93 17.16
N GLU A 60 -31.36 2.98 17.75
CA GLU A 60 -31.36 3.23 19.20
C GLU A 60 -32.11 2.16 19.98
N GLU A 61 -33.29 1.74 19.49
CA GLU A 61 -34.06 0.66 20.11
C GLU A 61 -33.34 -0.68 20.00
N MET A 62 -32.74 -0.97 18.84
CA MET A 62 -31.96 -2.18 18.64
C MET A 62 -30.77 -2.22 19.60
N GLU A 63 -30.08 -1.11 19.80
CA GLU A 63 -28.94 -1.00 20.71
C GLU A 63 -29.34 -1.16 22.17
N ALA A 64 -30.39 -0.47 22.61
CA ALA A 64 -30.93 -0.62 23.96
C ALA A 64 -31.37 -2.07 24.26
N CYS A 65 -31.99 -2.74 23.29
CA CYS A 65 -32.38 -4.14 23.45
C CYS A 65 -31.21 -5.14 23.33
N ALA A 66 -30.15 -4.81 22.59
CA ALA A 66 -29.00 -5.69 22.41
C ALA A 66 -28.00 -5.62 23.58
N ALA A 67 -27.88 -4.47 24.25
CA ALA A 67 -26.97 -4.26 25.37
C ALA A 67 -27.04 -5.36 26.46
N PRO A 68 -28.20 -5.75 27.01
CA PRO A 68 -28.27 -6.81 28.02
C PRO A 68 -27.88 -8.19 27.47
N VAL A 69 -28.10 -8.44 26.18
CA VAL A 69 -27.72 -9.71 25.53
C VAL A 69 -26.21 -9.76 25.30
N ARG A 70 -25.59 -8.65 24.88
CA ARG A 70 -24.13 -8.52 24.78
C ARG A 70 -23.45 -8.72 26.13
N GLU A 71 -23.96 -8.10 27.19
CA GLU A 71 -23.46 -8.31 28.56
C GLU A 71 -23.58 -9.78 28.99
N ALA A 72 -24.71 -10.43 28.68
CA ALA A 72 -24.89 -11.85 28.96
C ALA A 72 -23.88 -12.72 28.19
N VAL A 73 -23.61 -12.42 26.91
CA VAL A 73 -22.57 -13.10 26.13
C VAL A 73 -21.20 -12.93 26.79
N ARG A 74 -20.83 -11.70 27.15
CA ARG A 74 -19.55 -11.40 27.83
C ARG A 74 -19.42 -12.18 29.15
N CYS A 75 -20.46 -12.18 29.98
CA CYS A 75 -20.50 -12.93 31.23
C CYS A 75 -20.38 -14.45 31.02
N VAL A 76 -21.04 -15.01 30.00
CA VAL A 76 -20.96 -16.44 29.69
C VAL A 76 -19.56 -16.82 29.22
N LEU A 77 -18.93 -16.00 28.39
CA LEU A 77 -17.57 -16.23 27.91
C LEU A 77 -16.55 -16.14 29.05
N ALA A 78 -16.67 -15.12 29.92
CA ALA A 78 -15.83 -14.99 31.11
C ALA A 78 -15.93 -16.21 32.04
N LEU A 79 -17.14 -16.78 32.21
CA LEU A 79 -17.34 -17.96 33.05
C LEU A 79 -16.78 -19.26 32.46
N MET A 80 -16.61 -19.31 31.14
CA MET A 80 -16.16 -20.53 30.45
C MET A 80 -14.65 -20.58 30.25
N GLY A 81 -13.98 -19.43 30.36
CA GLY A 81 -12.56 -19.31 30.12
C GLY A 81 -12.19 -19.61 28.66
N GLU A 82 -10.92 -19.91 28.45
CA GLU A 82 -10.32 -20.06 27.11
C GLU A 82 -10.64 -21.40 26.45
N ALA A 83 -11.00 -22.43 27.22
CA ALA A 83 -11.06 -23.82 26.74
C ALA A 83 -12.29 -24.14 25.87
N ALA A 84 -13.30 -23.27 25.83
CA ALA A 84 -14.54 -23.57 25.14
C ALA A 84 -14.58 -22.94 23.75
N PRO A 85 -14.54 -23.70 22.64
CA PRO A 85 -14.50 -23.15 21.29
C PRO A 85 -15.80 -22.40 20.97
N ILE A 86 -15.66 -21.22 20.37
CA ILE A 86 -16.76 -20.36 19.90
C ILE A 86 -16.79 -20.18 18.38
N GLY A 87 -15.81 -20.69 17.63
CA GLY A 87 -15.71 -20.54 16.17
C GLY A 87 -17.03 -20.76 15.41
N ALA A 88 -17.71 -21.88 15.66
CA ALA A 88 -19.02 -22.16 15.02
C ALA A 88 -20.13 -21.18 15.43
N ALA A 89 -20.03 -20.55 16.60
CA ALA A 89 -20.98 -19.55 17.07
C ALA A 89 -20.67 -18.16 16.48
N LEU A 90 -19.39 -17.85 16.22
CA LEU A 90 -18.97 -16.60 15.56
C LEU A 90 -19.51 -16.48 14.13
N GLU A 91 -19.62 -17.61 13.40
CA GLU A 91 -20.23 -17.66 12.07
C GLU A 91 -21.68 -17.14 12.03
N LEU A 92 -22.37 -17.10 13.18
CA LEU A 92 -23.72 -16.53 13.28
C LEU A 92 -23.74 -15.01 13.07
N LEU A 93 -22.60 -14.32 13.22
CA LEU A 93 -22.47 -12.87 13.04
C LEU A 93 -22.31 -12.46 11.57
N VAL A 94 -21.75 -13.34 10.74
CA VAL A 94 -21.38 -13.09 9.33
C VAL A 94 -22.55 -12.51 8.50
N PRO A 95 -23.79 -13.05 8.53
CA PRO A 95 -24.89 -12.49 7.76
C PRO A 95 -25.25 -11.05 8.13
N PHE A 96 -25.04 -10.67 9.40
CA PHE A 96 -25.36 -9.32 9.88
C PHE A 96 -24.26 -8.33 9.50
N MET A 97 -22.99 -8.76 9.53
CA MET A 97 -21.85 -7.97 9.05
C MET A 97 -21.96 -7.65 7.55
N ARG A 98 -22.49 -8.59 6.74
CA ARG A 98 -22.85 -8.35 5.32
C ARG A 98 -23.92 -7.28 5.10
N GLY A 99 -24.57 -6.79 6.16
CA GLY A 99 -25.63 -5.81 6.07
C GLY A 99 -27.00 -6.39 5.70
N ALA A 100 -27.24 -7.70 5.89
CA ALA A 100 -28.53 -8.33 5.56
C ALA A 100 -29.74 -7.69 6.27
N LYS A 101 -29.51 -6.95 7.35
CA LYS A 101 -30.52 -6.24 8.14
C LYS A 101 -30.25 -4.74 8.29
N GLY A 102 -29.36 -4.19 7.45
CA GLY A 102 -28.96 -2.77 7.49
C GLY A 102 -27.76 -2.47 8.41
N PRO A 103 -27.30 -1.21 8.43
CA PRO A 103 -26.05 -0.81 9.09
C PRO A 103 -26.09 -0.93 10.62
N ALA A 104 -27.27 -0.76 11.25
CA ALA A 104 -27.43 -0.92 12.70
C ALA A 104 -27.15 -2.36 13.16
N ALA A 105 -27.64 -3.35 12.42
CA ALA A 105 -27.37 -4.76 12.72
C ALA A 105 -25.89 -5.12 12.49
N ALA A 106 -25.27 -4.59 11.44
CA ALA A 106 -23.84 -4.76 11.20
C ALA A 106 -23.01 -4.16 12.34
N ARG A 107 -23.36 -2.93 12.80
CA ARG A 107 -22.72 -2.27 13.94
C ARG A 107 -22.81 -3.11 15.22
N LEU A 108 -24.00 -3.63 15.54
CA LEU A 108 -24.21 -4.46 16.72
C LEU A 108 -23.48 -5.80 16.64
N ALA A 109 -23.38 -6.40 15.46
CA ALA A 109 -22.60 -7.62 15.25
C ALA A 109 -21.10 -7.37 15.47
N LEU A 110 -20.56 -6.25 14.96
CA LEU A 110 -19.17 -5.85 15.16
C LEU A 110 -18.88 -5.49 16.63
N GLN A 111 -19.80 -4.81 17.30
CA GLN A 111 -19.68 -4.53 18.73
C GLN A 111 -19.66 -5.81 19.57
N ALA A 112 -20.53 -6.78 19.25
CA ALA A 112 -20.50 -8.09 19.91
C ALA A 112 -19.18 -8.83 19.63
N LEU A 113 -18.65 -8.75 18.40
CA LEU A 113 -17.33 -9.31 18.07
C LEU A 113 -16.22 -8.66 18.89
N ALA A 114 -16.22 -7.32 19.01
CA ALA A 114 -15.25 -6.58 19.82
C ALA A 114 -15.34 -6.96 21.32
N ASP A 115 -16.55 -7.11 21.87
CA ASP A 115 -16.74 -7.56 23.26
C ASP A 115 -16.20 -8.97 23.50
N ILE A 116 -16.35 -9.87 22.52
CA ILE A 116 -15.82 -11.24 22.59
C ILE A 116 -14.29 -11.19 22.65
N LEU A 117 -13.69 -10.32 21.84
CA LEU A 117 -12.23 -10.16 21.74
C LEU A 117 -11.62 -9.39 22.93
N GLU A 118 -12.42 -8.65 23.69
CA GLU A 118 -11.96 -7.92 24.89
C GLU A 118 -11.58 -8.85 26.06
N THR A 119 -11.85 -10.15 25.97
CA THR A 119 -11.61 -11.13 27.04
C THR A 119 -10.12 -11.42 27.35
N GLU A 120 -9.19 -10.57 26.92
CA GLU A 120 -7.71 -10.68 27.09
C GLU A 120 -7.12 -12.04 26.68
N SER A 121 -7.84 -12.83 25.88
CA SER A 121 -7.44 -14.18 25.49
C SER A 121 -7.03 -14.24 24.01
N PRO A 122 -5.77 -14.58 23.70
CA PRO A 122 -5.31 -14.73 22.32
C PRO A 122 -6.03 -15.88 21.60
N VAL A 123 -6.58 -16.85 22.34
CA VAL A 123 -7.35 -17.96 21.78
C VAL A 123 -8.56 -17.45 21.01
N ARG A 124 -9.26 -16.42 21.52
CA ARG A 124 -10.45 -15.85 20.87
C ARG A 124 -10.09 -15.11 19.59
N ALA A 125 -8.98 -14.37 19.59
CA ALA A 125 -8.48 -13.71 18.40
C ALA A 125 -8.06 -14.73 17.33
N ARG A 126 -7.39 -15.82 17.72
CA ARG A 126 -7.03 -16.92 16.81
C ARG A 126 -8.26 -17.60 16.22
N GLU A 127 -9.30 -17.89 17.01
CA GLU A 127 -10.55 -18.45 16.49
C GLU A 127 -11.24 -17.54 15.43
N VAL A 128 -11.10 -16.22 15.56
CA VAL A 128 -11.58 -15.27 14.54
C VAL A 128 -10.72 -15.33 13.28
N ILE A 129 -9.39 -15.44 13.43
CA ILE A 129 -8.44 -15.57 12.31
C ILE A 129 -8.67 -16.87 11.54
N GLU A 130 -8.96 -17.96 12.25
CA GLU A 130 -9.27 -19.28 11.69
C GLU A 130 -10.63 -19.32 10.94
N SER A 131 -11.43 -18.25 10.97
CA SER A 131 -12.66 -18.10 10.18
C SER A 131 -12.45 -17.15 8.99
N PRO A 132 -12.19 -17.68 7.77
CA PRO A 132 -11.97 -16.84 6.59
C PRO A 132 -13.19 -16.00 6.21
N GLN A 133 -14.40 -16.49 6.49
CA GLN A 133 -15.63 -15.76 6.20
C GLN A 133 -15.77 -14.55 7.10
N LEU A 134 -15.51 -14.71 8.40
CA LEU A 134 -15.58 -13.63 9.36
C LEU A 134 -14.53 -12.55 9.07
N LEU A 135 -13.29 -12.96 8.76
CA LEU A 135 -12.24 -12.03 8.35
C LEU A 135 -12.60 -11.26 7.07
N ALA A 136 -13.10 -11.94 6.04
CA ALA A 136 -13.50 -11.29 4.79
C ALA A 136 -14.61 -10.24 5.01
N GLU A 137 -15.59 -10.55 5.87
CA GLU A 137 -16.64 -9.59 6.23
C GLU A 137 -16.11 -8.46 7.12
N LEU A 138 -15.17 -8.73 8.02
CA LEU A 138 -14.53 -7.70 8.84
C LEU A 138 -13.78 -6.71 7.95
N THR A 139 -12.97 -7.19 7.00
CA THR A 139 -12.27 -6.33 6.04
C THR A 139 -13.25 -5.57 5.14
N THR A 140 -14.40 -6.18 4.78
CA THR A 140 -15.47 -5.47 4.06
C THR A 140 -16.09 -4.35 4.91
N CYS A 141 -16.31 -4.59 6.20
CA CYS A 141 -16.82 -3.58 7.13
C CYS A 141 -15.83 -2.42 7.35
N LEU A 142 -14.52 -2.68 7.35
CA LEU A 142 -13.48 -1.63 7.38
C LEU A 142 -13.56 -0.70 6.16
N ARG A 143 -14.02 -1.20 5.01
CA ARG A 143 -14.25 -0.42 3.78
C ARG A 143 -15.63 0.25 3.73
N SER A 144 -16.47 0.08 4.75
CA SER A 144 -17.81 0.66 4.78
C SER A 144 -17.76 2.18 4.65
N SER A 145 -18.71 2.75 3.89
CA SER A 145 -18.93 4.20 3.82
C SER A 145 -19.60 4.74 5.09
N ASN A 146 -20.19 3.88 5.90
CA ASN A 146 -20.74 4.25 7.20
C ASN A 146 -19.61 4.34 8.25
N PRO A 147 -19.33 5.52 8.83
CA PRO A 147 -18.22 5.71 9.74
C PRO A 147 -18.38 4.93 11.06
N ASP A 148 -19.60 4.71 11.54
CA ASP A 148 -19.85 3.94 12.77
C ASP A 148 -19.54 2.47 12.55
N THR A 149 -19.96 1.91 11.40
CA THR A 149 -19.63 0.53 11.03
C THR A 149 -18.12 0.34 10.87
N ALA A 150 -17.45 1.29 10.20
CA ALA A 150 -16.00 1.25 10.05
C ALA A 150 -15.27 1.38 11.40
N ALA A 151 -15.80 2.19 12.33
CA ALA A 151 -15.20 2.38 13.66
C ALA A 151 -15.29 1.10 14.50
N GLU A 152 -16.45 0.43 14.52
CA GLU A 152 -16.59 -0.84 15.23
C GLU A 152 -15.79 -1.97 14.59
N ALA A 153 -15.66 -1.99 13.25
CA ALA A 153 -14.76 -2.93 12.58
C ALA A 153 -13.29 -2.67 12.92
N THR A 154 -12.91 -1.39 13.02
CA THR A 154 -11.55 -0.98 13.42
C THR A 154 -11.26 -1.41 14.85
N ARG A 155 -12.23 -1.23 15.76
CA ARG A 155 -12.13 -1.70 17.16
C ARG A 155 -12.04 -3.21 17.25
N ALA A 156 -12.83 -3.96 16.49
CA ALA A 156 -12.72 -5.42 16.48
C ALA A 156 -11.34 -5.85 15.95
N LEU A 157 -10.85 -5.24 14.88
CA LEU A 157 -9.53 -5.53 14.33
C LEU A 157 -8.40 -5.16 15.32
N SER A 158 -8.50 -4.03 16.03
CA SER A 158 -7.48 -3.65 17.03
C SER A 158 -7.33 -4.71 18.12
N ARG A 159 -8.43 -5.30 18.58
CA ARG A 159 -8.39 -6.36 19.59
C ARG A 159 -7.79 -7.67 19.05
N ILE A 160 -7.91 -7.97 17.76
CA ILE A 160 -7.21 -9.10 17.14
C ILE A 160 -5.71 -8.82 17.10
N LEU A 161 -5.34 -7.61 16.69
CA LEU A 161 -3.95 -7.20 16.49
C LEU A 161 -3.19 -6.89 17.78
N TYR A 162 -3.91 -6.70 18.89
CA TYR A 162 -3.33 -6.51 20.23
C TYR A 162 -2.43 -7.69 20.65
N PHE A 163 -2.73 -8.91 20.18
CA PHE A 163 -1.91 -10.09 20.46
C PHE A 163 -0.85 -10.30 19.37
N GLU A 164 0.44 -10.26 19.73
CA GLU A 164 1.57 -10.35 18.79
C GLU A 164 1.48 -11.61 17.89
N GLU A 165 1.16 -12.77 18.47
CA GLU A 165 0.99 -14.03 17.71
C GLU A 165 -0.14 -13.97 16.67
N CYS A 166 -1.23 -13.25 16.98
CA CYS A 166 -2.36 -13.09 16.07
C CYS A 166 -2.05 -12.08 14.97
N ALA A 167 -1.32 -11.02 15.29
CA ALA A 167 -0.82 -10.05 14.31
C ALA A 167 0.16 -10.71 13.31
N GLU A 168 1.05 -11.59 13.80
CA GLU A 168 1.98 -12.40 12.98
C GLU A 168 1.25 -13.24 11.93
N GLU A 169 0.13 -13.84 12.32
CA GLU A 169 -0.65 -14.72 11.46
C GLU A 169 -1.56 -13.95 10.49
N TYR A 170 -2.22 -12.89 10.98
CA TYR A 170 -3.21 -12.15 10.20
C TYR A 170 -2.60 -11.18 9.18
N LEU A 171 -1.60 -10.38 9.56
CA LEU A 171 -1.12 -9.27 8.73
C LEU A 171 -0.47 -9.72 7.39
N PRO A 172 0.28 -10.83 7.32
CA PRO A 172 0.74 -11.36 6.04
C PRO A 172 -0.40 -11.83 5.13
N SER A 173 -1.53 -12.24 5.72
CA SER A 173 -2.69 -12.78 5.00
C SER A 173 -3.59 -11.68 4.42
N ASP A 174 -3.63 -10.50 5.05
CA ASP A 174 -4.38 -9.32 4.55
C ASP A 174 -3.58 -8.02 4.73
N PRO A 175 -2.56 -7.75 3.89
CA PRO A 175 -1.77 -6.51 3.97
C PRO A 175 -2.63 -5.26 3.71
N GLY A 176 -3.77 -5.41 3.02
CA GLY A 176 -4.70 -4.32 2.74
C GLY A 176 -5.40 -3.80 4.01
N ALA A 177 -5.49 -4.59 5.09
CA ALA A 177 -6.07 -4.13 6.34
C ALA A 177 -5.25 -2.98 6.97
N VAL A 178 -3.92 -3.06 6.94
CA VAL A 178 -3.04 -1.98 7.44
C VAL A 178 -3.15 -0.73 6.58
N GLU A 179 -3.21 -0.88 5.26
CA GLU A 179 -3.41 0.26 4.36
C GLU A 179 -4.75 0.96 4.62
N LEU A 180 -5.81 0.20 4.88
CA LEU A 180 -7.12 0.76 5.24
C LEU A 180 -7.07 1.51 6.58
N LEU A 181 -6.41 0.95 7.60
CA LEU A 181 -6.21 1.66 8.88
C LEU A 181 -5.45 2.97 8.67
N ALA A 182 -4.38 2.95 7.87
CA ALA A 182 -3.63 4.14 7.50
C ALA A 182 -4.50 5.17 6.74
N GLU A 183 -5.34 4.73 5.81
CA GLU A 183 -6.29 5.60 5.10
C GLU A 183 -7.32 6.22 6.05
N ARG A 184 -7.81 5.47 7.04
CA ARG A 184 -8.75 6.00 8.05
C ARG A 184 -8.09 7.00 8.98
N MET A 185 -6.83 6.78 9.38
CA MET A 185 -6.02 7.74 10.12
C MET A 185 -5.86 9.05 9.32
N LEU A 186 -5.56 8.96 8.02
CA LEU A 186 -5.40 10.11 7.13
C LEU A 186 -6.71 10.86 6.86
N GLY A 187 -7.86 10.18 6.91
CA GLY A 187 -9.17 10.81 6.71
C GLY A 187 -9.48 11.92 7.71
N GLY A 188 -8.87 11.90 8.90
CA GLY A 188 -9.00 12.94 9.92
C GLY A 188 -7.97 14.06 9.84
N ALA A 189 -6.92 13.92 9.02
CA ALA A 189 -5.85 14.89 8.98
C ALA A 189 -6.23 16.12 8.14
N PRO A 190 -5.97 17.35 8.64
CA PRO A 190 -6.13 18.55 7.83
C PRO A 190 -5.16 18.50 6.64
N ARG A 191 -5.69 18.48 5.41
CA ARG A 191 -4.86 18.55 4.19
C ARG A 191 -4.34 19.98 4.01
N GLU A 192 -3.10 20.24 4.43
CA GLU A 192 -2.43 21.51 4.14
C GLU A 192 -2.12 21.64 2.64
N GLY A 193 -2.48 22.78 2.04
CA GLY A 193 -2.19 23.11 0.63
C GLY A 193 -3.39 23.16 -0.32
N LEU A 194 -4.60 22.80 0.12
CA LEU A 194 -5.85 22.90 -0.65
C LEU A 194 -6.91 23.79 0.01
N GLN A 195 -6.49 24.81 0.76
CA GLN A 195 -7.34 25.96 1.05
C GLN A 195 -7.37 26.90 -0.17
N ALA A 196 -7.93 26.43 -1.28
CA ALA A 196 -8.43 27.35 -2.28
C ALA A 196 -9.62 28.08 -1.65
N VAL A 197 -9.49 29.40 -1.49
CA VAL A 197 -10.56 30.31 -1.08
C VAL A 197 -11.79 30.04 -1.96
N GLY A 198 -12.78 29.31 -1.43
CA GLY A 198 -14.03 29.01 -2.14
C GLY A 198 -14.46 27.53 -2.22
N CYS A 199 -13.63 26.56 -1.85
CA CYS A 199 -14.09 25.16 -1.75
C CYS A 199 -14.77 24.91 -0.40
N SER A 200 -16.09 24.73 -0.43
CA SER A 200 -16.87 24.38 0.77
C SER A 200 -16.32 23.11 1.43
N VAL A 201 -16.07 23.22 2.73
CA VAL A 201 -15.74 22.11 3.63
C VAL A 201 -16.94 21.15 3.66
N SER A 202 -16.97 20.19 2.74
CA SER A 202 -18.02 19.18 2.67
C SER A 202 -17.44 17.81 2.31
N SER A 203 -16.62 17.28 3.21
CA SER A 203 -16.85 15.91 3.67
C SER A 203 -16.54 15.83 5.16
N PRO A 204 -17.46 16.27 6.03
CA PRO A 204 -17.27 16.37 7.48
C PRO A 204 -17.49 15.03 8.21
N HIS A 205 -17.42 13.88 7.53
CA HIS A 205 -17.98 12.63 8.06
C HIS A 205 -16.96 11.60 8.55
N THR A 206 -15.66 11.89 8.51
CA THR A 206 -14.71 11.04 9.24
C THR A 206 -14.82 11.39 10.72
N SER A 207 -15.62 10.61 11.45
CA SER A 207 -15.78 10.77 12.90
C SER A 207 -14.40 10.75 13.57
N MET A 208 -14.12 11.74 14.43
CA MET A 208 -12.88 11.75 15.23
C MET A 208 -12.72 10.45 16.02
N ALA A 209 -13.83 9.79 16.38
CA ALA A 209 -13.80 8.48 17.01
C ALA A 209 -13.17 7.41 16.10
N LEU A 210 -13.46 7.40 14.80
CA LEU A 210 -12.86 6.47 13.84
C LEU A 210 -11.35 6.70 13.71
N VAL A 211 -10.93 7.96 13.67
CA VAL A 211 -9.50 8.34 13.60
C VAL A 211 -8.78 7.89 14.87
N GLN A 212 -9.37 8.12 16.03
CA GLN A 212 -8.83 7.70 17.31
C GLN A 212 -8.72 6.16 17.40
N GLU A 213 -9.79 5.44 17.07
CA GLU A 213 -9.80 3.97 17.08
C GLU A 213 -8.78 3.39 16.08
N ALA A 214 -8.65 3.96 14.88
CA ALA A 214 -7.64 3.55 13.92
C ALA A 214 -6.22 3.82 14.41
N SER A 215 -6.01 4.96 15.09
CA SER A 215 -4.72 5.30 15.66
C SER A 215 -4.35 4.39 16.84
N CYS A 216 -5.31 4.05 17.70
CA CYS A 216 -5.11 3.06 18.77
C CYS A 216 -4.81 1.68 18.17
N ALA A 217 -5.61 1.24 17.20
CA ALA A 217 -5.43 -0.03 16.51
C ALA A 217 -4.02 -0.17 15.95
N VAL A 218 -3.50 0.87 15.31
CA VAL A 218 -2.15 0.85 14.75
C VAL A 218 -1.08 0.95 15.82
N ALA A 219 -1.29 1.72 16.89
CA ALA A 219 -0.35 1.80 18.00
C ALA A 219 -0.19 0.46 18.74
N ASP A 220 -1.26 -0.34 18.78
CA ASP A 220 -1.27 -1.69 19.37
C ASP A 220 -0.60 -2.74 18.46
N ILE A 221 -0.51 -2.49 17.13
CA ILE A 221 0.25 -3.37 16.25
C ILE A 221 1.73 -3.23 16.59
N SER A 222 2.33 -4.35 17.02
CA SER A 222 3.78 -4.43 17.27
C SER A 222 4.57 -3.81 16.12
N ALA A 223 5.51 -2.93 16.47
CA ALA A 223 6.39 -2.22 15.55
C ALA A 223 6.89 -3.13 14.43
N LYS A 224 7.29 -4.36 14.79
CA LYS A 224 7.81 -5.40 13.90
C LYS A 224 6.96 -5.64 12.64
N PHE A 225 5.64 -5.53 12.71
CA PHE A 225 4.75 -5.81 11.56
C PHE A 225 4.44 -4.59 10.70
N VAL A 226 4.35 -3.42 11.32
CA VAL A 226 4.16 -2.13 10.64
C VAL A 226 5.30 -1.87 9.64
N ILE A 227 6.48 -2.41 9.91
CA ILE A 227 7.73 -2.19 9.19
C ILE A 227 7.81 -2.91 7.84
N GLY A 228 6.91 -3.84 7.53
CA GLY A 228 6.90 -4.50 6.22
C GLY A 228 5.95 -3.86 5.21
N THR A 229 4.82 -3.34 5.67
CA THR A 229 3.59 -3.46 4.88
C THR A 229 2.98 -2.15 4.40
N ALA A 230 3.27 -0.99 5.00
CA ALA A 230 2.58 0.24 4.61
C ALA A 230 3.42 1.53 4.72
N PRO A 231 4.09 2.00 3.65
CA PRO A 231 4.73 3.33 3.64
C PRO A 231 3.73 4.47 3.88
N ARG A 232 2.44 4.26 3.57
CA ARG A 232 1.35 5.21 3.88
C ARG A 232 1.13 5.41 5.37
N LEU A 233 1.53 4.47 6.22
CA LEU A 233 1.38 4.62 7.65
C LEU A 233 2.32 5.67 8.23
N GLU A 234 3.52 5.82 7.65
CA GLU A 234 4.44 6.90 8.01
C GLU A 234 3.81 8.27 7.72
N ASP A 235 3.21 8.42 6.53
CA ASP A 235 2.50 9.64 6.14
C ASP A 235 1.30 9.90 7.08
N ALA A 236 0.55 8.85 7.44
CA ALA A 236 -0.57 8.93 8.36
C ALA A 236 -0.14 9.37 9.76
N ALA A 237 0.92 8.78 10.31
CA ALA A 237 1.44 9.13 11.61
C ALA A 237 1.98 10.57 11.64
N ILE A 238 2.73 11.00 10.61
CA ILE A 238 3.19 12.39 10.50
C ILE A 238 1.99 13.35 10.47
N ALA A 239 0.94 13.03 9.71
CA ALA A 239 -0.24 13.87 9.60
C ALA A 239 -1.02 13.97 10.94
N LEU A 240 -1.06 12.88 11.71
CA LEU A 240 -1.71 12.85 13.03
C LEU A 240 -0.95 13.57 14.14
N LEU A 241 0.33 13.90 13.97
CA LEU A 241 1.04 14.79 14.91
C LEU A 241 0.35 16.16 15.05
N TRP A 242 -0.41 16.55 14.02
CA TRP A 242 -1.17 17.81 13.98
C TRP A 242 -2.60 17.67 14.50
N ALA A 243 -3.06 16.46 14.84
CA ALA A 243 -4.42 16.16 15.27
C ALA A 243 -4.64 16.42 16.78
N SER A 244 -5.65 15.76 17.36
CA SER A 244 -5.93 15.83 18.81
C SER A 244 -4.78 15.25 19.64
N PRO A 245 -4.63 15.64 20.92
CA PRO A 245 -3.56 15.14 21.79
C PRO A 245 -3.46 13.61 21.87
N SER A 246 -4.59 12.90 21.97
CA SER A 246 -4.57 11.43 22.02
C SER A 246 -4.07 10.82 20.70
N ALA A 247 -4.50 11.37 19.56
CA ALA A 247 -4.05 10.93 18.25
C ALA A 247 -2.57 11.25 18.02
N ALA A 248 -2.10 12.41 18.49
CA ALA A 248 -0.70 12.80 18.41
C ALA A 248 0.21 11.90 19.28
N ALA A 249 -0.25 11.50 20.47
CA ALA A 249 0.48 10.55 21.31
C ALA A 249 0.63 9.18 20.62
N ASN A 250 -0.47 8.65 20.06
CA ASN A 250 -0.45 7.39 19.31
C ASN A 250 0.44 7.49 18.06
N ALA A 251 0.36 8.60 17.33
CA ALA A 251 1.20 8.87 16.18
C ALA A 251 2.69 8.93 16.54
N ALA A 252 3.02 9.58 17.65
CA ALA A 252 4.39 9.62 18.17
C ALA A 252 4.87 8.21 18.55
N MET A 253 4.05 7.40 19.22
CA MET A 253 4.40 6.00 19.51
C MET A 253 4.66 5.19 18.23
N ILE A 254 3.81 5.33 17.22
CA ILE A 254 3.99 4.66 15.92
C ILE A 254 5.32 5.10 15.27
N LEU A 255 5.61 6.40 15.26
CA LEU A 255 6.87 6.92 14.70
C LEU A 255 8.09 6.45 15.48
N LEU A 256 8.01 6.38 16.81
CA LEU A 256 9.08 5.85 17.66
C LEU A 256 9.39 4.40 17.29
N CYS A 257 8.34 3.56 17.26
CA CYS A 257 8.40 2.16 16.85
C CYS A 257 9.01 1.97 15.45
N VAL A 258 8.60 2.80 14.48
CA VAL A 258 9.16 2.74 13.12
C VAL A 258 10.63 3.14 13.11
N LEU A 259 11.02 4.21 13.83
CA LEU A 259 12.40 4.69 13.86
C LEU A 259 13.35 3.75 14.58
N THR A 260 12.95 3.14 15.70
CA THR A 260 13.82 2.23 16.48
C THR A 260 14.16 0.98 15.68
N GLU A 261 13.19 0.42 14.96
CA GLU A 261 13.39 -0.81 14.21
C GLU A 261 13.93 -0.55 12.78
N ARG A 262 13.45 0.48 12.08
CA ARG A 262 13.96 0.83 10.73
C ARG A 262 15.22 1.69 10.76
N GLY A 263 15.72 2.09 11.92
CA GLY A 263 16.84 3.04 12.04
C GLY A 263 18.09 2.65 11.25
N ARG A 264 18.32 1.35 11.04
CA ARG A 264 19.45 0.84 10.24
C ARG A 264 19.16 0.72 8.74
N THR A 265 17.89 0.78 8.36
CA THR A 265 17.44 0.64 6.97
C THR A 265 17.45 1.99 6.24
N HIS A 266 17.39 1.96 4.91
CA HIS A 266 17.22 3.19 4.12
C HIS A 266 15.84 3.83 4.35
N GLY A 267 14.82 3.05 4.73
CA GLY A 267 13.49 3.55 5.04
C GLY A 267 13.47 4.44 6.28
N GLY A 268 14.03 3.98 7.40
CA GLY A 268 14.11 4.76 8.64
C GLY A 268 14.91 6.05 8.47
N ARG A 269 15.99 6.02 7.68
CA ARG A 269 16.74 7.21 7.25
C ARG A 269 15.85 8.24 6.55
N ARG A 270 15.17 7.81 5.49
CA ARG A 270 14.29 8.70 4.72
C ARG A 270 13.20 9.30 5.60
N LEU A 271 12.65 8.52 6.53
CA LEU A 271 11.66 9.02 7.49
C LEU A 271 12.26 10.08 8.43
N ALA A 272 13.44 9.83 9.00
CA ALA A 272 14.12 10.78 9.89
C ALA A 272 14.52 12.08 9.17
N GLU A 273 14.85 12.02 7.88
CA GLU A 273 15.19 13.18 7.04
C GLU A 273 13.98 13.98 6.56
N ARG A 274 12.75 13.48 6.74
CA ARG A 274 11.55 14.20 6.29
C ARG A 274 11.35 15.45 7.12
N GLY A 275 11.46 16.61 6.47
CA GLY A 275 11.14 17.90 7.08
C GLY A 275 9.75 17.96 7.71
N ALA A 276 8.79 17.18 7.21
CA ALA A 276 7.45 17.06 7.77
C ALA A 276 7.43 16.42 9.18
N LEU A 277 8.31 15.45 9.46
CA LEU A 277 8.46 14.86 10.79
C LEU A 277 9.01 15.90 11.78
N ALA A 278 10.08 16.60 11.39
CA ALA A 278 10.67 17.65 12.21
C ALA A 278 9.68 18.79 12.50
N ALA A 279 8.93 19.22 11.47
CA ALA A 279 7.88 20.23 11.62
C ALA A 279 6.75 19.75 12.55
N GLY A 280 6.30 18.50 12.41
CA GLY A 280 5.26 17.92 13.26
C GLY A 280 5.69 17.83 14.73
N LEU A 281 6.92 17.38 15.00
CA LEU A 281 7.45 17.31 16.37
C LEU A 281 7.65 18.71 16.99
N ALA A 282 8.07 19.69 16.19
CA ALA A 282 8.20 21.07 16.64
C ALA A 282 6.84 21.69 17.01
N GLU A 283 5.81 21.48 16.20
CA GLU A 283 4.45 21.94 16.52
C GLU A 283 3.88 21.21 17.73
N LEU A 284 4.06 19.87 17.83
CA LEU A 284 3.65 19.12 19.01
C LEU A 284 4.27 19.72 20.29
N SER A 285 5.57 20.00 20.26
CA SER A 285 6.29 20.63 21.37
C SER A 285 5.72 22.01 21.72
N LYS A 286 5.37 22.82 20.70
CA LYS A 286 4.76 24.14 20.90
C LYS A 286 3.37 24.03 21.53
N ARG A 287 2.55 23.07 21.12
CA ARG A 287 1.20 22.84 21.67
C ARG A 287 1.25 22.37 23.12
N VAL A 288 2.18 21.47 23.43
CA VAL A 288 2.44 21.05 24.82
C VAL A 288 2.84 22.24 25.67
N ALA A 289 3.76 23.09 25.20
CA ALA A 289 4.20 24.27 25.94
C ALA A 289 3.10 25.33 26.14
N ALA A 290 2.12 25.38 25.23
CA ALA A 290 0.97 26.28 25.31
C ALA A 290 -0.20 25.70 26.13
N ALA A 291 -0.18 24.40 26.45
CA ALA A 291 -1.23 23.74 27.18
C ALA A 291 -1.25 24.22 28.64
N PRO A 292 -2.42 24.56 29.20
CA PRO A 292 -2.52 25.01 30.58
C PRO A 292 -2.07 23.91 31.55
N PRO A 293 -1.41 24.23 32.68
CA PRO A 293 -0.88 23.22 33.61
C PRO A 293 -1.96 22.29 34.21
N ASP A 294 -3.23 22.66 34.12
CA ASP A 294 -4.37 21.90 34.62
C ASP A 294 -5.02 20.98 33.57
N CYS A 295 -4.55 20.94 32.31
CA CYS A 295 -5.09 19.96 31.37
C CYS A 295 -4.55 18.56 31.68
N ASP A 296 -5.48 17.62 31.88
CA ASP A 296 -5.22 16.21 32.18
C ASP A 296 -4.09 15.61 31.32
N GLY A 297 -3.31 14.70 31.94
CA GLY A 297 -1.96 14.27 31.56
C GLY A 297 -1.73 13.68 30.16
N ASP A 298 -2.68 13.74 29.24
CA ASP A 298 -2.53 13.25 27.87
C ASP A 298 -1.57 14.11 27.03
N TRP A 299 -1.57 15.44 27.19
CA TRP A 299 -0.56 16.29 26.55
C TRP A 299 0.84 16.04 27.11
N ALA A 300 0.94 15.78 28.41
CA ALA A 300 2.22 15.44 29.04
C ALA A 300 2.76 14.10 28.51
N LYS A 301 1.90 13.09 28.35
CA LYS A 301 2.27 11.82 27.70
C LYS A 301 2.71 12.02 26.25
N ALA A 302 1.93 12.77 25.46
CA ALA A 302 2.27 13.08 24.07
C ALA A 302 3.62 13.80 23.95
N ALA A 303 3.93 14.70 24.88
CA ALA A 303 5.21 15.41 24.94
C ALA A 303 6.39 14.48 25.20
N VAL A 304 6.28 13.62 26.22
CA VAL A 304 7.35 12.67 26.59
C VAL A 304 7.65 11.75 25.41
N VAL A 305 6.60 11.17 24.80
CA VAL A 305 6.77 10.31 23.62
C VAL A 305 7.33 11.11 22.45
N GLY A 306 6.87 12.35 22.21
CA GLY A 306 7.38 13.21 21.15
C GLY A 306 8.88 13.51 21.27
N VAL A 307 9.37 13.72 22.50
CA VAL A 307 10.81 13.89 22.78
C VAL A 307 11.57 12.59 22.50
N GLU A 308 11.04 11.44 22.91
CA GLU A 308 11.65 10.14 22.62
C GLU A 308 11.74 9.88 21.10
N VAL A 309 10.70 10.20 20.34
CA VAL A 309 10.71 10.15 18.86
C VAL A 309 11.80 11.06 18.30
N GLY A 310 11.89 12.29 18.79
CA GLY A 310 12.93 13.24 18.37
C GLY A 310 14.34 12.71 18.65
N CYS A 311 14.57 12.16 19.84
CA CYS A 311 15.83 11.52 20.19
C CYS A 311 16.14 10.31 19.30
N ALA A 312 15.16 9.44 19.05
CA ALA A 312 15.31 8.30 18.15
C ALA A 312 15.65 8.74 16.72
N ALA A 313 14.96 9.75 16.18
CA ALA A 313 15.24 10.31 14.87
C ALA A 313 16.67 10.88 14.78
N VAL A 314 17.10 11.63 15.80
CA VAL A 314 18.48 12.16 15.88
C VAL A 314 19.50 11.03 15.97
N GLN A 315 19.24 9.97 16.74
CA GLN A 315 20.12 8.80 16.81
C GLN A 315 20.24 8.10 15.46
N VAL A 316 19.14 7.93 14.72
CA VAL A 316 19.15 7.39 13.36
C VAL A 316 19.98 8.26 12.43
N LEU A 317 19.79 9.58 12.45
CA LEU A 317 20.58 10.51 11.65
C LEU A 317 22.07 10.44 12.02
N LEU A 318 22.43 10.51 13.31
CA LEU A 318 23.81 10.44 13.79
C LEU A 318 24.50 9.11 13.42
N ALA A 319 23.80 7.98 13.55
CA ALA A 319 24.32 6.68 13.13
C ALA A 319 24.64 6.66 11.63
N THR A 320 23.88 7.41 10.82
CA THR A 320 24.00 7.38 9.36
C THR A 320 24.98 8.41 8.80
N PHE A 321 25.32 9.46 9.55
CA PHE A 321 26.38 10.39 9.18
C PHE A 321 27.74 9.70 9.05
N GLY A 322 27.98 8.59 9.78
CA GLY A 322 29.18 7.76 9.61
C GLY A 322 29.14 6.84 8.38
N ASP A 323 27.98 6.29 8.05
CA ASP A 323 27.83 5.35 6.92
C ASP A 323 27.88 6.02 5.55
N GLY A 324 27.48 7.30 5.47
CA GLY A 324 27.44 8.06 4.21
C GLY A 324 28.81 8.20 3.55
N GLU A 325 29.86 8.47 4.34
CA GLU A 325 31.23 8.54 3.83
C GLU A 325 31.73 7.16 3.38
N GLN A 326 31.36 6.10 4.10
CA GLN A 326 31.75 4.73 3.74
C GLN A 326 31.05 4.26 2.45
N GLN A 327 29.78 4.62 2.25
CA GLN A 327 29.06 4.35 1.01
C GLN A 327 29.59 5.19 -0.15
N GLN A 328 29.95 6.47 0.06
CA GLN A 328 30.60 7.27 -0.97
C GLN A 328 31.97 6.71 -1.35
N GLN A 329 32.76 6.23 -0.38
CA GLN A 329 34.02 5.55 -0.67
C GLN A 329 33.81 4.24 -1.44
N GLN A 330 32.79 3.45 -1.12
CA GLN A 330 32.45 2.24 -1.88
C GLN A 330 31.96 2.57 -3.30
N GLN A 331 31.16 3.62 -3.49
CA GLN A 331 30.75 4.06 -4.83
C GLN A 331 31.94 4.60 -5.64
N GLN A 332 32.87 5.33 -5.02
CA GLN A 332 34.10 5.77 -5.70
C GLN A 332 34.99 4.57 -6.07
N GLN A 333 35.10 3.54 -5.21
CA GLN A 333 35.83 2.31 -5.56
C GLN A 333 35.16 1.54 -6.70
N GLN A 334 33.82 1.45 -6.74
CA GLN A 334 33.12 0.83 -7.86
C GLN A 334 33.28 1.63 -9.16
N GLN A 335 33.28 2.97 -9.12
CA GLN A 335 33.56 3.79 -10.30
C GLN A 335 35.01 3.61 -10.78
N GLN A 336 35.99 3.49 -9.88
CA GLN A 336 37.37 3.21 -10.27
C GLN A 336 37.52 1.80 -10.89
N GLN A 337 36.82 0.78 -10.38
CA GLN A 337 36.81 -0.54 -11.01
C GLN A 337 36.15 -0.53 -12.40
N GLN A 338 35.06 0.22 -12.58
CA GLN A 338 34.45 0.37 -13.91
C GLN A 338 35.36 1.10 -14.90
N GLN A 339 36.10 2.12 -14.45
CA GLN A 339 37.08 2.79 -15.31
C GLN A 339 38.25 1.87 -15.70
N GLN A 340 38.74 1.03 -14.78
CA GLN A 340 39.76 0.02 -15.13
C GLN A 340 39.24 -1.03 -16.12
N GLN A 341 38.00 -1.49 -15.98
CA GLN A 341 37.41 -2.41 -16.96
C GLN A 341 37.23 -1.77 -18.34
N GLN A 342 36.85 -0.48 -18.41
CA GLN A 342 36.79 0.23 -19.68
C GLN A 342 38.17 0.42 -20.33
N GLN A 343 39.22 0.68 -19.56
CA GLN A 343 40.58 0.75 -20.10
C GLN A 343 41.07 -0.62 -20.62
N GLN A 344 40.76 -1.73 -19.93
CA GLN A 344 41.09 -3.06 -20.44
C GLN A 344 40.32 -3.40 -21.72
N GLN A 345 39.04 -3.02 -21.82
CA GLN A 345 38.28 -3.21 -23.07
C GLN A 345 38.84 -2.37 -24.22
N GLN A 346 39.29 -1.13 -23.96
CA GLN A 346 39.94 -0.32 -25.00
C GLN A 346 41.28 -0.91 -25.44
N GLN A 347 42.09 -1.48 -24.53
CA GLN A 347 43.32 -2.16 -24.93
C GLN A 347 43.05 -3.43 -25.74
N GLN A 348 42.02 -4.21 -25.39
CA GLN A 348 41.63 -5.37 -26.21
C GLN A 348 41.12 -4.96 -27.60
N GLN A 349 40.37 -3.85 -27.70
CA GLN A 349 39.97 -3.33 -29.01
C GLN A 349 41.15 -2.82 -29.84
N GLN A 350 42.16 -2.20 -29.22
CA GLN A 350 43.37 -1.82 -29.94
C GLN A 350 44.19 -3.03 -30.41
N GLN A 351 44.29 -4.09 -29.61
CA GLN A 351 44.96 -5.33 -30.06
C GLN A 351 44.18 -6.02 -31.19
N GLN A 352 42.85 -6.05 -31.14
CA GLN A 352 42.06 -6.58 -32.26
C GLN A 352 42.19 -5.72 -33.53
N GLN A 353 42.30 -4.40 -33.41
CA GLN A 353 42.57 -3.54 -34.58
C GLN A 353 43.96 -3.75 -35.16
N GLN A 354 44.99 -3.99 -34.32
CA GLN A 354 46.32 -4.33 -34.83
C GLN A 354 46.34 -5.68 -35.52
N GLN A 355 45.68 -6.70 -34.98
CA GLN A 355 45.57 -8.00 -35.66
C GLN A 355 44.80 -7.89 -36.99
N GLN A 356 43.73 -7.09 -37.06
CA GLN A 356 43.03 -6.86 -38.32
C GLN A 356 43.88 -6.09 -39.34
N GLN A 357 44.76 -5.18 -38.90
CA GLN A 357 45.70 -4.51 -39.81
C GLN A 357 46.79 -5.44 -40.32
N GLU A 358 47.30 -6.35 -39.49
CA GLU A 358 48.26 -7.36 -39.92
C GLU A 358 47.63 -8.37 -40.89
N GLU A 359 46.40 -8.83 -40.65
CA GLU A 359 45.67 -9.69 -41.59
C GLU A 359 45.37 -8.96 -42.92
N GLN A 360 45.06 -7.65 -42.89
CA GLN A 360 44.89 -6.87 -44.12
C GLN A 360 46.19 -6.70 -44.89
N GLN A 361 47.33 -6.54 -44.22
CA GLN A 361 48.63 -6.48 -44.91
C GLN A 361 49.02 -7.83 -45.51
N GLN A 362 48.73 -8.95 -44.86
CA GLN A 362 48.94 -10.28 -45.46
C GLN A 362 48.04 -10.52 -46.66
N GLN A 363 46.76 -10.14 -46.60
CA GLN A 363 45.88 -10.25 -47.78
C GLN A 363 46.33 -9.33 -48.92
N GLN A 364 46.83 -8.12 -48.65
CA GLN A 364 47.37 -7.27 -49.71
C GLN A 364 48.64 -7.85 -50.32
N GLN A 365 49.51 -8.50 -49.54
CA GLN A 365 50.68 -9.19 -50.10
C GLN A 365 50.28 -10.40 -50.95
N GLU A 366 49.33 -11.23 -50.50
CA GLU A 366 48.81 -12.35 -51.32
C GLU A 366 48.08 -11.86 -52.58
N GLU A 367 47.36 -10.74 -52.50
CA GLU A 367 46.67 -10.17 -53.66
C GLU A 367 47.65 -9.50 -54.64
N GLU A 368 48.73 -8.86 -54.16
CA GLU A 368 49.81 -8.35 -55.03
C GLU A 368 50.60 -9.49 -55.68
N GLU A 369 50.89 -10.58 -54.96
CA GLU A 369 51.53 -11.77 -55.54
C GLU A 369 50.61 -12.47 -56.56
N GLY A 370 49.30 -12.54 -56.28
CA GLY A 370 48.29 -13.06 -57.20
C GLY A 370 48.11 -12.20 -58.45
N GLN A 371 48.17 -10.88 -58.33
CA GLN A 371 48.06 -9.96 -59.47
C GLN A 371 49.33 -9.92 -60.33
N GLN A 372 50.52 -10.20 -59.78
CA GLN A 372 51.74 -10.30 -60.60
C GLN A 372 51.74 -11.52 -61.52
N GLN A 373 51.01 -12.59 -61.22
CA GLN A 373 50.84 -13.74 -62.13
C GLN A 373 49.75 -13.54 -63.21
N GLN A 374 48.91 -12.51 -63.12
CA GLN A 374 47.83 -12.27 -64.09
C GLN A 374 47.94 -10.97 -64.90
N ARG A 375 49.00 -10.16 -64.73
CA ARG A 375 49.21 -8.96 -65.57
C ARG A 375 50.03 -9.27 -66.84
N GLU A 376 49.35 -9.82 -67.85
CA GLU A 376 49.60 -9.40 -69.24
C GLU A 376 48.88 -8.07 -69.51
N PRO A 377 49.39 -7.21 -70.41
CA PRO A 377 49.10 -5.79 -70.42
C PRO A 377 47.82 -5.47 -71.20
N THR A 378 46.75 -5.07 -70.51
CA THR A 378 45.60 -4.41 -71.13
C THR A 378 45.47 -2.97 -70.65
N THR A 379 45.74 -2.09 -71.59
CA THR A 379 45.57 -0.64 -71.62
C THR A 379 44.15 -0.18 -71.30
N ALA A 380 44.08 0.84 -70.44
CA ALA A 380 43.20 2.02 -70.44
C ALA A 380 41.68 1.84 -70.40
N VAL A 381 41.05 2.47 -69.39
CA VAL A 381 39.91 3.44 -69.39
C VAL A 381 39.35 3.46 -67.94
N GLN A 382 39.70 4.46 -67.13
CA GLN A 382 38.84 5.58 -66.64
C GLN A 382 37.57 5.13 -65.89
N ALA A 383 37.51 5.35 -64.57
CA ALA A 383 36.71 6.41 -63.90
C ALA A 383 35.20 6.25 -64.22
N GLU A 384 34.33 5.90 -63.29
CA GLU A 384 33.78 6.77 -62.23
C GLU A 384 32.89 5.89 -61.30
N ASP A 385 33.09 5.88 -59.97
CA ASP A 385 32.14 5.27 -59.03
C ASP A 385 32.08 6.01 -57.69
N GLU A 386 31.49 7.21 -57.73
CA GLU A 386 31.19 8.00 -56.53
C GLU A 386 29.73 8.50 -56.52
N THR A 387 28.81 7.77 -57.18
CA THR A 387 27.37 8.10 -57.22
C THR A 387 26.44 7.02 -56.65
N VAL A 388 26.95 5.82 -56.34
CA VAL A 388 26.12 4.68 -55.91
C VAL A 388 25.60 4.79 -54.46
N TYR A 389 26.24 5.57 -53.58
CA TYR A 389 25.82 5.67 -52.18
C TYR A 389 24.59 6.58 -51.94
N LEU A 390 24.32 7.55 -52.81
CA LEU A 390 23.14 8.43 -52.69
C LEU A 390 21.88 7.83 -53.34
N GLN A 391 22.03 6.87 -54.25
CA GLN A 391 20.89 6.24 -54.94
C GLN A 391 20.14 5.20 -54.09
N ARG A 392 20.76 4.68 -53.01
CA ARG A 392 20.12 3.74 -52.07
C ARG A 392 19.07 4.37 -51.15
N ARG A 393 19.03 5.71 -51.01
CA ARG A 393 18.00 6.40 -50.20
C ARG A 393 16.60 6.38 -50.84
N TRP A 394 16.45 5.88 -52.07
CA TRP A 394 15.24 6.03 -52.88
C TRP A 394 14.67 4.69 -53.37
N ALA A 395 15.01 3.60 -52.68
CA ALA A 395 14.52 2.25 -52.94
C ALA A 395 13.57 1.76 -51.84
N CYS A 396 12.71 0.80 -52.16
CA CYS A 396 11.93 0.08 -51.16
C CYS A 396 12.86 -0.69 -50.21
N ALA A 397 12.73 -0.48 -48.90
CA ALA A 397 13.60 -1.09 -47.89
C ALA A 397 13.51 -2.63 -47.81
N VAL A 398 12.49 -3.23 -48.43
CA VAL A 398 12.29 -4.68 -48.45
C VAL A 398 12.68 -5.31 -49.78
N CYS A 399 12.17 -4.80 -50.90
CA CYS A 399 12.34 -5.43 -52.21
C CYS A 399 13.29 -4.69 -53.14
N GLY A 400 13.89 -3.57 -52.72
CA GLY A 400 14.85 -2.80 -53.51
C GLY A 400 14.27 -2.02 -54.70
N LYS A 401 12.97 -2.16 -55.01
CA LYS A 401 12.34 -1.44 -56.14
C LYS A 401 12.45 0.07 -55.96
N THR A 402 12.86 0.77 -57.01
CA THR A 402 12.98 2.23 -57.07
C THR A 402 11.85 2.83 -57.91
N ARG A 403 11.71 4.17 -57.86
CA ARG A 403 10.78 4.89 -58.76
C ARG A 403 11.14 4.72 -60.24
N ALA A 404 12.40 4.46 -60.56
CA ALA A 404 12.84 4.23 -61.94
C ALA A 404 12.17 3.01 -62.58
N VAL A 405 11.75 2.02 -61.77
CA VAL A 405 11.00 0.83 -62.22
C VAL A 405 9.48 1.04 -62.07
N GLY A 406 9.01 2.29 -62.00
CA GLY A 406 7.59 2.65 -61.88
C GLY A 406 6.97 2.40 -60.50
N ALA A 407 7.77 2.09 -59.46
CA ALA A 407 7.22 1.82 -58.13
C ALA A 407 6.83 3.13 -57.38
N THR A 408 5.59 3.20 -56.91
CA THR A 408 5.13 4.28 -56.02
C THR A 408 5.58 4.02 -54.58
N LEU A 409 6.65 4.69 -54.16
CA LEU A 409 7.22 4.56 -52.81
C LEU A 409 6.49 5.47 -51.80
N ARG A 410 6.01 4.89 -50.70
CA ARG A 410 5.37 5.59 -49.57
C ARG A 410 6.29 5.52 -48.35
N GLY A 411 6.42 6.62 -47.62
CA GLY A 411 7.17 6.65 -46.36
C GLY A 411 6.42 5.94 -45.23
N CYS A 412 7.15 5.44 -44.23
CA CYS A 412 6.56 4.99 -42.96
C CYS A 412 5.80 6.15 -42.27
N ARG A 413 4.55 5.94 -41.82
CA ARG A 413 3.75 7.00 -41.18
C ARG A 413 4.37 7.55 -39.90
N GLY A 414 5.11 6.73 -39.13
CA GLY A 414 5.70 7.15 -37.86
C GLY A 414 7.07 7.83 -37.99
N CYS A 415 7.93 7.35 -38.88
CA CYS A 415 9.36 7.73 -38.87
C CYS A 415 9.94 8.12 -40.23
N SER A 416 9.11 8.32 -41.27
CA SER A 416 9.61 8.58 -42.64
C SER A 416 10.48 9.82 -42.76
N HIS A 417 10.18 10.88 -42.00
CA HIS A 417 10.93 12.14 -42.02
C HIS A 417 12.30 12.00 -41.35
N LEU A 418 12.42 11.17 -40.30
CA LEU A 418 13.68 10.95 -39.57
C LEU A 418 14.57 9.89 -40.22
N THR A 419 13.98 8.78 -40.67
CA THR A 419 14.74 7.58 -41.09
C THR A 419 14.89 7.47 -42.60
N GLY A 420 14.09 8.19 -43.39
CA GLY A 420 14.07 8.09 -44.85
C GLY A 420 13.54 6.76 -45.39
N VAL A 421 13.03 5.86 -44.54
CA VAL A 421 12.57 4.51 -44.96
C VAL A 421 11.28 4.60 -45.78
N ARG A 422 11.27 3.94 -46.95
CA ARG A 422 10.13 3.90 -47.89
C ARG A 422 9.78 2.47 -48.32
N TYR A 423 8.51 2.25 -48.66
CA TYR A 423 7.96 0.96 -49.08
C TYR A 423 7.14 1.11 -50.36
N CYS A 424 7.21 0.13 -51.27
CA CYS A 424 6.43 0.13 -52.51
C CYS A 424 5.00 -0.41 -52.35
N SER A 425 4.69 -1.07 -51.22
CA SER A 425 3.37 -1.64 -50.93
C SER A 425 3.16 -1.83 -49.43
N GLN A 426 1.90 -1.96 -49.00
CA GLN A 426 1.53 -2.27 -47.62
C GLN A 426 2.16 -3.59 -47.15
N ALA A 427 2.18 -4.62 -48.01
CA ALA A 427 2.82 -5.90 -47.72
C ALA A 427 4.33 -5.76 -47.43
N CYS A 428 5.05 -4.88 -48.15
CA CYS A 428 6.45 -4.59 -47.82
C CYS A 428 6.58 -3.88 -46.48
N CYS A 429 5.66 -2.98 -46.11
CA CYS A 429 5.66 -2.33 -44.81
C CYS A 429 5.48 -3.35 -43.67
N GLU A 430 4.47 -4.22 -43.78
CA GLU A 430 4.18 -5.25 -42.77
C GLU A 430 5.31 -6.28 -42.65
N ALA A 431 5.89 -6.71 -43.77
CA ALA A 431 7.04 -7.61 -43.76
C ALA A 431 8.27 -6.99 -43.08
N HIS A 432 8.53 -5.69 -43.33
CA HIS A 432 9.62 -4.98 -42.66
C HIS A 432 9.37 -4.81 -41.16
N TRP A 433 8.10 -4.50 -40.81
CA TRP A 433 7.64 -4.33 -39.44
C TRP A 433 7.83 -5.60 -38.61
N ALA A 434 7.46 -6.75 -39.17
CA ALA A 434 7.57 -8.03 -38.49
C ALA A 434 9.01 -8.58 -38.43
N LYS A 435 9.81 -8.44 -39.50
CA LYS A 435 11.09 -9.18 -39.63
C LYS A 435 12.33 -8.40 -39.20
N ARG A 436 12.37 -7.07 -39.30
CA ARG A 436 13.63 -6.29 -39.21
C ARG A 436 13.69 -5.31 -38.04
N ARG A 437 12.94 -5.55 -36.96
CA ARG A 437 12.91 -4.68 -35.76
C ARG A 437 12.59 -3.20 -36.04
N HIS A 438 12.00 -2.86 -37.19
CA HIS A 438 11.66 -1.48 -37.55
C HIS A 438 10.71 -0.85 -36.52
N ARG A 439 9.89 -1.66 -35.83
CA ARG A 439 9.03 -1.22 -34.72
C ARG A 439 9.80 -0.41 -33.66
N ARG A 440 10.96 -0.90 -33.19
CA ARG A 440 11.75 -0.19 -32.16
C ARG A 440 12.31 1.14 -32.67
N LEU A 441 12.81 1.16 -33.91
CA LEU A 441 13.31 2.39 -34.53
C LEU A 441 12.19 3.40 -34.80
N CYS A 442 10.99 2.93 -35.13
CA CYS A 442 9.81 3.77 -35.32
C CYS A 442 9.33 4.36 -33.99
N GLU A 443 9.28 3.55 -32.92
CA GLU A 443 8.96 4.00 -31.55
C GLU A 443 9.96 5.06 -31.07
N MET A 444 11.28 4.82 -31.23
CA MET A 444 12.31 5.82 -30.87
C MET A 444 12.18 7.12 -31.68
N ALA A 445 11.93 7.03 -32.98
CA ALA A 445 11.76 8.20 -33.84
C ALA A 445 10.51 9.02 -33.46
N GLN A 446 9.41 8.36 -33.09
CA GLN A 446 8.19 9.02 -32.60
C GLN A 446 8.44 9.72 -31.26
N SER A 447 9.17 9.09 -30.33
CA SER A 447 9.56 9.73 -29.08
C SER A 447 10.45 10.97 -29.29
N CYS A 448 11.39 10.91 -30.25
CA CYS A 448 12.20 12.08 -30.61
C CYS A 448 11.38 13.21 -31.25
N SER A 449 10.40 12.90 -32.11
CA SER A 449 9.53 13.93 -32.71
C SER A 449 8.72 14.66 -31.66
N ILE A 450 8.15 13.94 -30.68
CA ILE A 450 7.40 14.54 -29.56
C ILE A 450 8.31 15.48 -28.75
N TRP A 451 9.56 15.07 -28.52
CA TRP A 451 10.56 15.89 -27.83
C TRP A 451 10.95 17.14 -28.61
N MET A 452 11.14 17.05 -29.92
CA MET A 452 11.46 18.20 -30.77
C MET A 452 10.29 19.19 -30.85
N ASP A 453 9.05 18.72 -30.97
CA ASP A 453 7.86 19.58 -30.95
C ASP A 453 7.69 20.28 -29.60
N ALA A 454 7.95 19.58 -28.49
CA ALA A 454 7.95 20.18 -27.15
C ALA A 454 9.02 21.27 -27.00
N MET A 455 10.23 21.06 -27.54
CA MET A 455 11.31 22.06 -27.52
C MET A 455 10.98 23.30 -28.36
N VAL A 456 10.35 23.12 -29.54
CA VAL A 456 9.93 24.26 -30.38
C VAL A 456 8.85 25.08 -29.69
N HIS A 457 7.91 24.45 -28.98
CA HIS A 457 6.88 25.15 -28.22
C HIS A 457 7.40 25.87 -26.97
N LEU A 458 8.48 25.38 -26.34
CA LEU A 458 9.09 26.04 -25.18
C LEU A 458 10.03 27.20 -25.56
N SER A 459 10.47 27.28 -26.81
CA SER A 459 11.48 28.28 -27.25
C SER A 459 10.89 29.57 -27.81
N PHE A 460 9.57 29.67 -27.99
CA PHE A 460 8.89 30.89 -28.42
C PHE A 460 7.59 31.09 -27.61
N PRO A 461 7.62 31.81 -26.49
CA PRO A 461 6.39 32.36 -25.93
C PRO A 461 5.78 33.29 -26.99
N ARG A 462 4.56 32.96 -27.45
CA ARG A 462 3.77 33.91 -28.24
C ARG A 462 3.39 35.06 -27.31
N GLU A 463 3.98 36.22 -27.54
CA GLU A 463 3.47 37.50 -27.04
C GLU A 463 2.09 37.82 -27.64
#